data_AF-A0A7S1IMI1-F1
#
_entry.id   AF-A0A7S1IMI1-F1
#
_cell.length_a   1.000
_cell.length_b   1.000
_cell.length_c   1.000
_cell.angle_alpha   90.00
_cell.angle_beta   90.00
_cell.angle_gamma   90.00
#
_symmetry.space_group_name_H-M   'P 1'
#
loop_
_entity.id
_entity.type
_entity.pdbx_description
1 polymer ?
#
loop_
_entity_poly.entity_id
_entity_poly.type
_entity_poly.pdbx_seq_one_letter_code
_entity_poly.pdbx_strand_id
1 'polypeptide(L)'
;GAQWDVTPAPVPTLHSSFELRFTLPPRTDALLSWEFDKGALQLSWYPPDAHRGFELPPPHIAVQVPGNTSWPHPVQYYAPPMLIAFPTPDFSMPFNVITLSATIVALLMGSFFNVLIREKFN
;
A
#
# COMPACT_ATOMS: atom_id res chain seq x y z
N GLY A 1 1.62 4.62 -32.19
CA GLY A 1 1.64 5.57 -31.06
C GLY A 1 1.27 4.83 -29.80
N ALA A 2 1.87 5.16 -28.66
CA ALA A 2 1.51 4.56 -27.37
C ALA A 2 0.51 5.47 -26.64
N GLN A 3 -0.61 4.91 -26.18
CA GLN A 3 -1.60 5.59 -25.35
C GLN A 3 -1.53 5.00 -23.94
N TRP A 4 -1.53 5.89 -22.95
CA TRP A 4 -1.44 5.57 -21.53
C TRP A 4 -2.73 6.01 -20.85
N ASP A 5 -3.48 5.04 -20.32
CA ASP A 5 -4.68 5.31 -19.55
C ASP A 5 -4.43 4.88 -18.10
N VAL A 6 -4.48 5.84 -17.18
CA VAL A 6 -4.26 5.62 -15.75
C VAL A 6 -5.53 6.01 -14.99
N THR A 7 -6.11 5.05 -14.29
CA THR A 7 -7.26 5.29 -13.42
C THR A 7 -6.80 5.22 -11.96
N PRO A 8 -6.73 6.35 -11.25
CA PRO A 8 -6.30 6.36 -9.86
C PRO A 8 -7.32 5.66 -8.96
N ALA A 9 -6.83 5.02 -7.90
CA ALA A 9 -7.69 4.40 -6.91
C ALA A 9 -8.41 5.47 -6.06
N PRO A 10 -9.69 5.27 -5.69
CA PRO A 10 -10.43 6.20 -4.83
C PRO A 10 -9.83 6.36 -3.42
N VAL A 11 -9.12 5.34 -2.95
CA VAL A 11 -8.39 5.32 -1.68
C VAL A 11 -6.97 4.82 -1.97
N PRO A 12 -5.91 5.36 -1.34
CA PRO A 12 -4.53 4.94 -1.57
C PRO A 12 -4.25 3.44 -1.32
N THR A 13 -5.13 2.78 -0.58
CA THR A 13 -5.06 1.35 -0.25
C THR A 13 -5.82 0.45 -1.24
N LEU A 14 -6.52 1.02 -2.22
CA LEU A 14 -7.27 0.31 -3.23
C LEU A 14 -6.46 0.16 -4.52
N HIS A 15 -6.91 -0.76 -5.37
CA HIS A 15 -6.23 -1.11 -6.61
C HIS A 15 -6.33 0.05 -7.60
N SER A 16 -5.17 0.60 -7.98
CA SER A 16 -5.07 1.44 -9.17
C SER A 16 -4.85 0.53 -10.38
N SER A 17 -5.54 0.83 -11.48
CA SER A 17 -5.29 0.15 -12.76
C SER A 17 -4.47 1.03 -13.69
N PHE A 18 -3.51 0.39 -14.33
CA PHE A 18 -2.61 0.98 -15.31
C PHE A 18 -2.76 0.23 -16.62
N GLU A 19 -3.15 0.93 -17.69
CA GLU A 19 -3.32 0.35 -19.01
C GLU A 19 -2.37 1.03 -20.02
N LEU A 20 -1.57 0.22 -20.71
CA LEU A 20 -0.71 0.65 -21.81
C LEU A 20 -1.19 0.00 -23.11
N ARG A 21 -1.48 0.85 -24.11
CA ARG A 21 -1.78 0.40 -25.47
C ARG A 21 -0.72 0.89 -26.45
N PHE A 22 -0.13 -0.02 -27.21
CA PHE A 22 0.86 0.31 -28.22
C PHE A 22 0.83 -0.68 -29.38
N THR A 23 1.27 -0.23 -30.55
CA THR A 23 1.35 -1.02 -31.77
C THR A 23 2.79 -1.45 -32.01
N LEU A 24 3.06 -2.75 -31.95
CA LEU A 24 4.36 -3.33 -32.26
C LEU A 24 4.47 -3.67 -33.75
N PRO A 25 5.52 -3.23 -34.46
CA PRO A 25 5.77 -3.66 -35.82
C PRO A 25 6.16 -5.15 -35.88
N PRO A 26 5.93 -5.84 -37.02
CA PRO A 26 6.33 -7.23 -37.20
C PRO A 26 7.85 -7.40 -37.00
N ARG A 27 8.26 -8.50 -36.36
CA ARG A 27 9.69 -8.84 -36.09
C ARG A 27 10.43 -7.79 -35.25
N THR A 28 9.75 -7.21 -34.28
CA THR A 28 10.36 -6.28 -33.32
C THR A 28 10.31 -6.89 -31.93
N ASP A 29 11.43 -6.81 -31.20
CA ASP A 29 11.49 -7.14 -29.79
C ASP A 29 11.20 -5.88 -28.96
N ALA A 30 10.42 -6.02 -27.89
CA ALA A 30 10.11 -4.92 -26.99
C ALA A 30 10.38 -5.31 -25.55
N LEU A 31 11.04 -4.42 -24.83
CA LEU A 31 11.31 -4.53 -23.41
C LEU A 31 10.64 -3.36 -22.70
N LEU A 32 9.91 -3.69 -21.63
CA LEU A 32 9.12 -2.74 -20.87
C LEU A 32 9.54 -2.80 -19.41
N SER A 33 10.07 -1.69 -18.92
CA SER A 33 10.56 -1.54 -17.55
C SER A 33 10.02 -0.25 -16.94
N TRP A 34 9.58 -0.33 -15.69
CA TRP A 34 9.15 0.83 -14.93
C TRP A 34 9.73 0.80 -13.52
N GLU A 35 10.08 1.98 -13.03
CA GLU A 35 10.45 2.20 -11.64
C GLU A 35 9.25 2.76 -10.89
N PHE A 36 9.10 2.36 -9.63
CA PHE A 36 8.07 2.89 -8.75
C PHE A 36 8.71 3.27 -7.42
N ASP A 37 8.18 4.33 -6.82
CA ASP A 37 8.53 4.75 -5.48
C ASP A 37 7.40 4.41 -4.50
N LYS A 38 7.77 4.03 -3.27
CA LYS A 38 6.80 3.72 -2.22
C LYS A 38 6.48 5.01 -1.48
N GLY A 39 5.29 5.55 -1.71
CA GLY A 39 4.80 6.69 -0.95
C GLY A 39 4.67 6.35 0.54
N ALA A 40 4.93 7.34 1.40
CA ALA A 40 4.63 7.22 2.83
C ALA A 40 3.11 7.23 3.04
N LEU A 41 2.55 6.14 3.56
CA LEU A 41 1.14 6.08 3.93
C LEU A 41 0.91 6.76 5.29
N GLN A 42 -0.20 7.49 5.40
CA GLN A 42 -0.69 7.96 6.70
C GLN A 42 -1.12 6.77 7.57
N LEU A 43 -1.05 6.91 8.90
CA LEU A 43 -1.40 5.84 9.85
C LEU A 43 -2.82 5.30 9.63
N SER A 44 -3.78 6.18 9.33
CA SER A 44 -5.18 5.85 9.05
C SER A 44 -5.40 5.07 7.75
N TRP A 45 -4.40 5.06 6.87
CA TRP A 45 -4.43 4.37 5.58
C TRP A 45 -3.68 3.04 5.62
N TYR A 46 -3.17 2.60 6.77
CA TYR A 46 -2.67 1.23 6.85
C TYR A 46 -3.83 0.24 6.92
N PRO A 47 -3.78 -0.87 6.17
CA PRO A 47 -4.71 -1.97 6.38
C PRO A 47 -4.52 -2.53 7.81
N PRO A 48 -5.54 -3.23 8.37
CA PRO A 48 -5.46 -3.84 9.70
C PRO A 48 -4.27 -4.78 9.89
N ASP A 49 -3.74 -5.34 8.80
CA ASP A 49 -2.52 -6.14 8.77
C ASP A 49 -1.57 -5.60 7.68
N ALA A 50 -0.65 -4.74 8.08
CA ALA A 50 0.39 -4.20 7.20
C ALA A 50 1.44 -5.25 6.80
N HIS A 51 1.61 -6.33 7.58
CA HIS A 51 2.60 -7.37 7.30
C HIS A 51 2.22 -8.26 6.13
N ARG A 52 0.92 -8.34 5.82
CA ARG A 52 0.42 -9.10 4.65
C ARG A 52 0.81 -8.45 3.31
N GLY A 53 0.98 -7.13 3.26
CA GLY A 53 1.23 -6.43 2.01
C GLY A 53 -0.02 -6.24 1.14
N PHE A 54 0.21 -5.83 -0.10
CA PHE A 54 -0.80 -5.55 -1.12
C PHE A 54 -0.72 -6.58 -2.25
N GLU A 55 -1.83 -7.26 -2.52
CA GLU A 55 -1.94 -8.24 -3.59
C GLU A 55 -2.30 -7.55 -4.90
N LEU A 56 -1.38 -7.54 -5.85
CA LEU A 56 -1.66 -7.11 -7.21
C LEU A 56 -2.27 -8.27 -8.00
N PRO A 57 -3.40 -8.03 -8.70
CA PRO A 57 -3.94 -9.03 -9.60
C PRO A 57 -2.92 -9.35 -10.71
N PRO A 58 -3.00 -10.56 -11.30
CA PRO A 58 -2.18 -10.94 -12.44
C PRO A 58 -2.15 -9.86 -13.52
N PRO A 59 -0.99 -9.27 -13.85
CA PRO A 59 -0.93 -8.39 -15.01
C PRO A 59 -1.16 -9.25 -16.25
N HIS A 60 -1.89 -8.70 -17.21
CA HIS A 60 -2.22 -9.41 -18.44
C HIS A 60 -1.87 -8.56 -19.66
N ILE A 61 -1.50 -9.24 -20.74
CA ILE A 61 -1.18 -8.63 -22.03
C ILE A 61 -2.17 -9.18 -23.05
N ALA A 62 -2.91 -8.30 -23.69
CA ALA A 62 -3.83 -8.64 -24.77
C ALA A 62 -3.21 -8.28 -26.13
N VAL A 63 -3.00 -9.27 -26.99
CA VAL A 63 -2.43 -9.11 -28.32
C VAL A 63 -3.52 -9.28 -29.36
N GLN A 64 -3.70 -8.27 -30.21
CA GLN A 64 -4.63 -8.31 -31.34
C GLN A 64 -3.86 -8.06 -32.63
N VAL A 65 -4.00 -8.99 -33.59
CA VAL A 65 -3.40 -8.85 -34.93
C VAL A 65 -4.43 -8.21 -35.86
N PRO A 66 -4.17 -6.99 -36.39
CA PRO A 66 -5.09 -6.34 -37.31
C PRO A 66 -5.28 -7.16 -38.59
N GLY A 67 -6.53 -7.41 -38.99
CA GLY A 67 -6.85 -8.09 -40.25
C GLY A 67 -6.88 -9.63 -40.20
N ASN A 68 -6.64 -10.24 -39.04
CA ASN A 68 -6.77 -11.69 -38.88
C ASN A 68 -8.21 -12.08 -38.47
N THR A 69 -8.97 -12.69 -39.38
CA THR A 69 -10.35 -13.15 -39.13
C THR A 69 -10.44 -14.51 -38.44
N SER A 70 -9.33 -15.27 -38.37
CA SER A 70 -9.32 -16.58 -37.71
C SER A 70 -9.27 -16.50 -36.19
N TRP A 71 -8.83 -15.37 -35.64
CA TRP A 71 -8.76 -15.10 -34.19
C TRP A 71 -9.53 -13.81 -33.90
N PRO A 72 -10.86 -13.87 -33.82
CA PRO A 72 -11.70 -12.68 -33.63
C PRO A 72 -11.52 -12.02 -32.25
N HIS A 73 -10.95 -12.75 -31.29
CA HIS A 73 -10.69 -12.26 -29.93
C HIS A 73 -9.19 -12.06 -29.69
N PRO A 74 -8.80 -11.05 -28.90
CA PRO A 74 -7.40 -10.85 -28.55
C PRO A 74 -6.86 -12.04 -27.76
N VAL A 75 -5.64 -12.45 -28.07
CA VAL A 75 -4.92 -13.48 -27.32
C VAL A 75 -4.43 -12.86 -26.02
N GLN A 76 -4.79 -13.47 -24.89
CA GLN A 76 -4.43 -12.95 -23.56
C GLN A 76 -3.33 -13.81 -22.93
N TYR A 77 -2.29 -13.15 -22.46
CA TYR A 77 -1.22 -13.75 -21.66
C TYR A 77 -1.29 -13.22 -20.24
N TYR A 78 -1.20 -14.11 -19.26
CA TYR A 78 -1.24 -13.76 -17.84
C TYR A 78 0.12 -14.02 -17.21
N ALA A 79 0.61 -13.04 -16.46
CA ALA A 79 1.77 -13.26 -15.59
C ALA A 79 1.31 -13.70 -14.19
N PRO A 80 2.21 -14.24 -13.35
CA PRO A 80 1.91 -14.51 -11.96
C PRO A 80 1.43 -13.25 -11.21
N PRO A 81 0.54 -13.38 -10.23
CA PRO A 81 0.20 -12.27 -9.34
C PRO A 81 1.43 -11.82 -8.55
N MET A 82 1.43 -10.57 -8.12
CA MET A 82 2.56 -9.97 -7.41
C MET A 82 2.11 -9.50 -6.03
N LEU A 83 2.96 -9.69 -5.02
CA LEU A 83 2.72 -9.19 -3.67
C LEU A 83 3.71 -8.07 -3.38
N ILE A 84 3.19 -6.89 -3.05
CA ILE A 84 3.98 -5.74 -2.67
C ILE A 84 3.93 -5.58 -1.16
N ALA A 85 5.08 -5.70 -0.49
CA ALA A 85 5.17 -5.44 0.94
C ALA A 85 5.04 -3.94 1.24
N PHE A 86 4.15 -3.60 2.18
CA PHE A 86 4.07 -2.26 2.75
C PHE A 86 5.31 -2.00 3.61
N PRO A 87 5.80 -0.74 3.67
CA PRO A 87 6.68 -0.35 4.76
C PRO A 87 5.88 -0.47 6.06
N THR A 88 6.20 -1.42 6.93
CA THR A 88 5.47 -1.58 8.20
C THR A 88 5.72 -0.35 9.07
N PRO A 89 4.69 0.40 9.48
CA PRO A 89 4.87 1.58 10.31
C PRO A 89 5.19 1.10 11.72
N ASP A 90 6.06 1.82 12.42
CA ASP A 90 6.40 1.49 13.80
C ASP A 90 5.25 1.88 14.74
N PHE A 91 4.28 0.99 14.91
CA PHE A 91 3.17 1.16 15.86
C PHE A 91 3.64 1.17 17.32
N SER A 92 4.87 0.73 17.60
CA SER A 92 5.40 0.68 18.97
C SER A 92 5.84 2.05 19.48
N MET A 93 6.24 2.98 18.61
CA MET A 93 6.61 4.35 19.00
C MET A 93 5.47 5.09 19.72
N PRO A 94 4.26 5.25 19.13
CA PRO A 94 3.16 5.91 19.82
C PRO A 94 2.68 5.12 21.04
N PHE A 95 2.71 3.79 21.00
CA PHE A 95 2.36 2.95 22.14
C PHE A 95 3.26 3.24 23.35
N ASN A 96 4.59 3.22 23.15
CA ASN A 96 5.56 3.48 24.21
C ASN A 96 5.38 4.88 24.82
N VAL A 97 5.05 5.88 24.00
CA VAL A 97 4.77 7.25 24.47
C VAL A 97 3.49 7.32 25.31
N ILE A 98 2.43 6.62 24.90
CA ILE A 98 1.18 6.56 25.65
C ILE A 98 1.41 5.86 27.00
N THR A 99 2.12 4.74 27.03
CA THR A 99 2.43 4.03 28.28
C THR A 99 3.30 4.89 29.21
N LEU A 100 4.29 5.60 28.67
CA LEU A 100 5.16 6.47 29.46
C LEU A 100 4.39 7.69 30.00
N SER A 101 3.54 8.32 29.21
CA SER A 101 2.70 9.43 29.70
C SER A 101 1.70 8.97 30.76
N ALA A 102 1.08 7.81 30.60
CA ALA A 102 0.17 7.23 31.60
C ALA A 102 0.87 6.92 32.92
N THR A 103 2.11 6.39 32.88
CA THR A 103 2.90 6.13 34.10
C THR A 103 3.30 7.42 34.81
N ILE A 104 3.71 8.46 34.07
CA ILE A 104 4.00 9.78 34.65
C ILE A 104 2.75 10.36 35.34
N VAL A 105 1.58 10.31 34.70
CA VAL A 105 0.32 10.79 35.28
C VAL A 105 -0.03 10.02 36.55
N ALA A 106 0.13 8.69 36.55
CA ALA A 106 -0.13 7.85 37.72
C ALA A 106 0.82 8.17 38.89
N LEU A 107 2.11 8.40 38.62
CA LEU A 107 3.11 8.75 39.64
C LEU A 107 2.84 10.13 40.25
N LEU A 108 2.49 11.11 39.42
CA LEU A 108 2.11 12.45 39.91
C LEU A 108 0.89 12.36 40.79
N MET A 109 -0.16 11.70 40.33
CA MET A 109 -1.40 11.51 41.10
C MET A 109 -1.14 10.80 42.43
N GLY A 110 -0.36 9.71 42.41
CA GLY A 110 0.04 8.99 43.62
C GLY A 110 0.86 9.85 44.59
N SER A 111 1.77 10.68 44.06
CA SER A 111 2.54 11.63 44.86
C SER A 111 1.64 12.69 45.52
N PHE A 112 0.70 13.26 44.77
CA PHE A 112 -0.27 14.23 45.30
C PHE A 112 -1.13 13.63 46.40
N PHE A 113 -1.67 12.42 46.21
CA PHE A 113 -2.45 11.74 47.26
C PHE A 113 -1.61 11.41 48.49
N ASN A 114 -0.35 11.01 48.32
CA ASN A 114 0.55 10.72 49.45
C ASN A 114 0.79 11.97 50.32
N VAL A 115 0.97 13.15 49.72
CA VAL A 115 1.10 14.41 50.46
C VAL A 115 -0.20 14.75 51.21
N LEU A 116 -1.34 14.71 50.51
CA LEU A 116 -2.64 15.06 51.09
C LEU A 116 -3.06 14.14 52.25
N ILE A 117 -2.81 12.83 52.12
CA ILE A 117 -3.15 11.87 53.18
C ILE A 117 -2.24 12.05 54.40
N ARG A 118 -0.98 12.44 54.19
CA ARG A 118 0.00 12.61 55.25
C ARG A 118 -0.24 13.87 56.09
N GLU A 119 -0.76 14.95 55.51
CA GLU A 119 -1.18 16.14 56.27
C GLU A 119 -2.42 15.90 57.15
N LYS A 120 -3.28 14.94 56.79
CA LYS A 120 -4.52 14.70 57.54
C LYS A 120 -4.35 13.78 58.76
N PHE A 121 -3.17 13.17 58.93
CA PHE A 121 -2.87 12.18 59.98
C PHE A 121 -1.72 12.58 60.92
N ASN A 122 -1.29 13.85 60.88
CA ASN A 122 -0.34 14.45 61.81
C ASN A 122 -0.98 15.69 62.48
#